data_AF-A0A1B7KQ82-F1
#
_entry.id   AF-A0A1B7KQ82-F1
#
_cell.length_a   1.000
_cell.length_b   1.000
_cell.length_c   1.000
_cell.angle_alpha   90.00
_cell.angle_beta   90.00
_cell.angle_gamma   90.00
#
_symmetry.space_group_name_H-M   'P 1'
#
loop_
_entity.id
_entity.type
_entity.pdbx_description
1 polymer ?
#
loop_
_entity_poly.entity_id
_entity_poly.type
_entity_poly.pdbx_seq_one_letter_code
_entity_poly.pdbx_strand_id
1 'polypeptide(L)' 'MLQEADLLEKASLCMEYIQDALQNRDYESMKIEISELQFLVEQLQEVEMKKHRRAQIFEVINDMRKRGIQIDFVSRILG' A
#
# COMPACT_ATOMS: atom_id res chain seq x y z
N MET A 1 3.99 3.09 7.72
CA MET A 1 3.87 1.83 8.48
C MET A 1 2.50 1.72 9.14
N LEU A 2 2.07 2.67 9.97
CA LEU A 2 0.72 2.68 10.57
C LEU A 2 -0.43 2.65 9.54
N GLN A 3 -0.35 3.46 8.47
CA GLN A 3 -1.38 3.50 7.43
C GLN A 3 -1.49 2.18 6.63
N GLU A 4 -0.37 1.51 6.36
CA GLU A 4 -0.39 0.23 5.63
C GLU A 4 -0.96 -0.90 6.49
N ALA A 5 -0.60 -0.92 7.78
CA ALA A 5 -1.16 -1.88 8.72
C ALA A 5 -2.69 -1.72 8.87
N ASP A 6 -3.19 -0.48 8.95
CA ASP A 6 -4.64 -0.18 8.98
C ASP A 6 -5.35 -0.65 7.71
N LEU A 7 -4.76 -0.45 6.53
CA LEU A 7 -5.31 -0.95 5.27
C LEU A 7 -5.37 -2.49 5.22
N LEU A 8 -4.33 -3.17 5.73
CA LEU A 8 -4.29 -4.63 5.79
C LEU A 8 -5.31 -5.21 6.78
N GLU A 9 -5.48 -4.55 7.93
CA GLU A 9 -6.49 -4.92 8.93
C GLU A 9 -7.90 -4.78 8.35
N LYS A 10 -8.21 -3.64 7.71
CA LYS A 10 -9.50 -3.42 7.03
C LYS A 10 -9.75 -4.43 5.91
N ALA A 11 -8.74 -4.74 5.10
CA ALA A 11 -8.88 -5.73 4.03
C ALA A 11 -9.16 -7.13 4.61
N SER A 12 -8.54 -7.46 5.74
CA SER A 12 -8.79 -8.73 6.45
C SER A 12 -10.24 -8.81 6.94
N LEU A 13 -10.75 -7.73 7.54
CA LEU A 13 -12.15 -7.64 7.97
C LEU A 13 -13.13 -7.75 6.80
N CYS A 14 -12.88 -7.08 5.67
CA CYS A 14 -13.72 -7.23 4.48
C CYS A 14 -13.77 -8.68 3.98
N MET A 15 -12.65 -9.42 4.02
CA MET A 15 -12.65 -10.84 3.65
C MET A 15 -13.51 -11.69 4.60
N GLU A 16 -13.46 -11.41 5.90
CA GLU A 16 -14.32 -12.08 6.88
C GLU A 16 -15.80 -11.80 6.61
N TYR A 17 -16.18 -10.55 6.31
CA TYR A 17 -17.56 -10.19 5.99
C TYR A 17 -18.04 -10.74 4.65
N ILE A 18 -17.18 -10.83 3.63
CA ILE A 18 -17.50 -11.52 2.38
C ILE A 18 -17.81 -12.99 2.65
N GLN A 19 -17.00 -13.65 3.48
CA GLN A 19 -17.22 -15.05 3.83
C GLN A 19 -18.55 -15.26 4.56
N ASP A 20 -18.85 -14.43 5.56
CA ASP A 20 -20.11 -14.50 6.30
C ASP A 20 -21.33 -14.23 5.37
N ALA A 21 -21.26 -13.18 4.55
CA ALA A 21 -22.31 -12.85 3.59
C ALA A 21 -22.56 -13.99 2.59
N LEU A 22 -21.50 -14.66 2.13
CA LEU A 22 -21.60 -15.82 1.24
C LEU A 22 -22.31 -17.00 1.93
N GLN A 23 -21.97 -17.30 3.19
CA GLN A 23 -22.60 -18.37 3.96
C GLN A 23 -24.10 -18.09 4.20
N ASN A 24 -24.44 -16.83 4.44
CA ASN A 24 -25.81 -16.38 4.67
C ASN A 24 -26.62 -16.11 3.39
N ARG A 25 -26.00 -16.25 2.20
CA ARG A 25 -26.58 -15.91 0.89
C ARG A 25 -27.01 -14.45 0.77
N ASP A 26 -26.37 -13.56 1.53
CA ASP A 26 -26.54 -12.12 1.44
C ASP A 26 -25.64 -11.54 0.33
N TYR A 27 -26.11 -11.68 -0.90
CA TYR A 27 -25.34 -11.24 -2.07
C TYR A 27 -25.22 -9.72 -2.20
N GLU A 28 -26.09 -8.95 -1.54
CA GLU A 28 -26.01 -7.48 -1.59
C GLU A 28 -24.89 -6.98 -0.68
N SER A 29 -24.82 -7.47 0.57
CA SER A 29 -23.68 -7.19 1.45
C SER A 29 -22.37 -7.69 0.84
N MET A 30 -22.38 -8.87 0.22
CA MET A 30 -21.19 -9.41 -0.45
C MET A 30 -20.67 -8.48 -1.57
N LYS A 31 -21.54 -7.88 -2.38
CA LYS A 31 -21.13 -6.92 -3.43
C LYS A 31 -20.50 -5.66 -2.85
N ILE A 32 -21.03 -5.17 -1.74
CA ILE A 32 -20.50 -3.98 -1.05
C ILE A 32 -19.09 -4.28 -0.55
N GLU A 33 -18.91 -5.38 0.19
CA GLU A 33 -17.61 -5.74 0.76
C GLU A 33 -16.56 -6.08 -0.31
N ILE A 34 -16.95 -6.69 -1.44
CA ILE A 34 -16.04 -6.91 -2.57
C ILE A 34 -15.57 -5.57 -3.16
N SER A 35 -16.48 -4.59 -3.28
CA SER A 35 -16.13 -3.27 -3.82
C SER A 35 -15.18 -2.52 -2.89
N GLU A 36 -15.41 -2.59 -1.58
CA GLU A 36 -14.50 -2.03 -0.58
C GLU A 36 -13.14 -2.72 -0.60
N LEU A 37 -13.11 -4.06 -0.70
CA LEU A 37 -11.87 -4.82 -0.81
C LEU A 37 -11.05 -4.43 -2.06
N GLN A 38 -11.72 -4.21 -3.20
CA GLN A 38 -11.06 -3.73 -4.42
C GLN A 38 -10.39 -2.37 -4.19
N PHE A 39 -11.10 -1.43 -3.58
CA PHE A 39 -10.57 -0.12 -3.23
C PHE A 39 -9.36 -0.20 -2.28
N LEU A 40 -9.43 -1.05 -1.25
CA LEU A 40 -8.31 -1.27 -0.32
C LEU A 40 -7.09 -1.88 -1.03
N VAL A 41 -7.30 -2.81 -1.96
CA VAL A 41 -6.22 -3.40 -2.77
C VAL A 41 -5.53 -2.34 -3.64
N GLU A 42 -6.29 -1.44 -4.27
CA GLU A 42 -5.71 -0.33 -5.04
C GLU A 42 -4.83 0.57 -4.17
N GLN A 43 -5.28 0.92 -2.97
CA GLN A 43 -4.47 1.71 -2.03
C GLN A 43 -3.19 0.98 -1.61
N LEU A 44 -3.26 -0.32 -1.33
CA LEU A 44 -2.09 -1.13 -0.98
C LEU A 44 -1.09 -1.19 -2.14
N GLN A 45 -1.57 -1.32 -3.38
CA GLN A 45 -0.72 -1.26 -4.58
C GLN A 45 -0.03 0.11 -4.71
N GLU A 46 -0.73 1.21 -4.44
CA GLU A 46 -0.08 2.53 -4.45
C GLU A 46 1.04 2.65 -3.41
N VAL A 47 0.83 2.11 -2.20
CA VAL A 47 1.85 2.08 -1.16
C VAL A 47 3.09 1.34 -1.64
N GLU A 48 2.90 0.18 -2.26
CA GLU A 48 3.99 -0.64 -2.78
C GLU A 48 4.73 0.05 -3.93
N MET A 49 3.99 0.68 -4.87
CA MET A 49 4.59 1.51 -5.92
C MET A 49 5.41 2.68 -5.36
N LYS A 50 4.95 3.32 -4.26
CA LYS A 50 5.71 4.38 -3.59
C LYS A 50 6.99 3.84 -2.94
N LYS A 51 6.96 2.64 -2.34
CA LYS A 51 8.17 1.98 -1.82
C LYS A 51 9.16 1.66 -2.93
N HIS A 52 8.69 1.08 -4.03
CA HIS A 52 9.55 0.75 -5.18
C HIS A 52 10.20 1.99 -5.79
N ARG A 53 9.43 3.06 -6.02
CA ARG A 53 9.97 4.35 -6.49
C ARG A 53 11.01 4.94 -5.55
N ARG A 54 10.78 4.88 -4.23
CA ARG A 54 11.79 5.32 -3.25
C ARG A 54 13.07 4.51 -3.35
N ALA A 55 12.99 3.17 -3.48
CA ALA A 55 14.16 2.32 -3.64
C ALA A 55 14.99 2.69 -4.87
N GLN A 56 14.34 2.91 -6.02
CA GLN A 56 15.00 3.35 -7.25
C GLN A 56 15.71 4.71 -7.07
N ILE A 57 15.06 5.67 -6.40
CA ILE A 57 15.67 6.97 -6.10
C ILE A 57 16.91 6.81 -5.21
N PHE A 58 16.86 5.92 -4.22
CA PHE A 58 18.01 5.64 -3.36
C PHE A 58 19.18 5.02 -4.11
N GLU A 59 18.93 4.13 -5.06
CA GLU A 59 19.99 3.58 -5.93
C GLU A 59 20.68 4.69 -6.72
N VAL A 60 19.91 5.59 -7.34
CA VAL A 60 20.45 6.75 -8.07
C VAL A 60 21.27 7.67 -7.16
N ILE A 61 20.75 7.99 -5.97
CA ILE A 61 21.46 8.83 -4.99
C ILE A 61 22.78 8.17 -4.57
N ASN A 62 22.78 6.86 -4.33
CA ASN A 62 23.98 6.12 -3.95
C ASN A 62 25.03 6.14 -5.07
N ASP A 63 24.60 5.99 -6.33
CA ASP A 63 25.50 6.07 -7.47
C ASP A 63 26.07 7.48 -7.69
N MET A 64 25.28 8.52 -7.46
CA MET A 64 25.76 9.90 -7.49
C MET A 64 26.75 10.18 -6.36
N ARG A 65 26.49 9.69 -5.15
CA ARG A 65 27.43 9.79 -4.01
C ARG A 65 28.76 9.10 -4.29
N LYS A 66 28.76 7.90 -4.88
CA LYS A 66 30.00 7.20 -5.30
C LYS A 66 30.83 8.01 -6.30
N ARG A 67 30.18 8.86 -7.09
CA ARG A 67 30.83 9.79 -8.04
C ARG A 67 31.26 11.12 -7.39
N GLY A 68 31.13 11.24 -6.07
CA GLY A 68 31.50 12.45 -5.31
C GLY A 68 30.48 13.58 -5.37
N ILE A 69 29.27 13.34 -5.89
CA ILE A 69 28.21 14.34 -5.98
C ILE A 69 27.40 14.33 -4.68
N GLN A 70 27.42 15.45 -3.95
CA GLN A 70 26.54 15.67 -2.78
C GLN A 70 25.15 16.13 -3.24
N ILE A 71 24.12 15.61 -2.57
CA ILE A 71 22.72 15.91 -2.86
C ILE A 71 22.06 16.41 -1.57
N ASP A 72 21.69 17.68 -1.52
CA ASP A 72 21.24 18.37 -0.31
C ASP A 72 19.81 17.99 0.14
N PHE A 73 18.97 17.51 -0.78
CA PHE A 73 17.56 17.20 -0.48
C PHE A 73 17.33 15.77 0.04
N VAL A 74 18.37 14.93 0.13
CA VAL A 74 18.23 13.53 0.62
C VAL A 74 17.64 13.50 2.04
N SER A 75 17.96 14.49 2.86
CA SER A 75 17.41 14.65 4.22
C SER A 75 15.90 14.86 4.25
N ARG A 76 15.31 15.44 3.19
CA ARG A 76 13.86 15.67 3.07
C ARG A 76 13.10 14.45 2.55
N ILE A 77 13.80 13.49 1.93
CA ILE A 77 13.21 12.23 1.44
C ILE A 77 13.21 11.16 2.55
N LEU A 78 14.07 11.33 3.57
CA LEU A 78 14.23 10.42 4.70
C LEU A 78 13.28 10.68 5.88
N GLY A 79 12.61 11.84 5.91
CA GLY A 79 11.58 12.20 6.89
C GLY A 79 10.19 11.92 6.37
#